data_AF-C4FKR8-F1
#
_entry.id   AF-C4FKR8-F1
#
_cell.length_a   1.000
_cell.length_b   1.000
_cell.length_c   1.000
_cell.angle_alpha   90.00
_cell.angle_beta   90.00
_cell.angle_gamma   90.00
#
_symmetry.space_group_name_H-M   'P 1'
#
loop_
_entity.id
_entity.type
_entity.pdbx_description
1 polymer ?
#
loop_
_entity_poly.entity_id
_entity_poly.type
_entity_poly.pdbx_seq_one_letter_code
_entity_poly.pdbx_strand_id
1 'polypeptide(L)' 'MRIDYILVSKPLLQYIKDVEVDLWPRRRRSPKPSDHAPVILELEI' A
#
# COMPACT_ATOMS: atom_id res chain seq x y z
N MET A 1 -2.00 10.50 -10.63
CA MET A 1 -3.35 9.92 -10.41
C MET A 1 -3.18 8.65 -9.57
N ARG A 2 -4.08 8.38 -8.60
CA ARG A 2 -4.05 7.16 -7.76
C ARG A 2 -5.07 6.16 -8.30
N ILE A 3 -4.64 4.93 -8.59
CA ILE A 3 -5.52 3.87 -9.16
C ILE A 3 -5.44 2.53 -8.42
N ASP A 4 -4.52 2.38 -7.46
CA ASP A 4 -4.38 1.19 -6.61
C ASP A 4 -5.02 1.42 -5.24
N TYR A 5 -5.82 0.43 -4.79
CA TYR A 5 -6.64 0.51 -3.57
C TYR A 5 -6.68 -0.81 -2.81
N ILE A 6 -6.83 -0.71 -1.49
CA ILE A 6 -7.20 -1.81 -0.61
C ILE A 6 -8.62 -1.51 -0.10
N LEU A 7 -9.59 -2.36 -0.45
CA LEU A 7 -10.97 -2.25 0.01
C LEU A 7 -11.18 -3.22 1.16
N VAL A 8 -11.79 -2.74 2.25
CA VAL A 8 -12.01 -3.53 3.47
C VAL A 8 -13.50 -3.55 3.84
N SER A 9 -13.93 -4.65 4.45
CA SER A 9 -15.27 -4.74 5.04
C SER A 9 -15.34 -3.96 6.35
N LYS A 10 -16.54 -3.46 6.70
CA LYS A 10 -16.77 -2.62 7.88
C LYS A 10 -16.17 -3.17 9.21
N PRO A 11 -16.21 -4.49 9.50
CA PRO A 11 -15.63 -5.03 10.74
C PRO A 11 -14.11 -4.86 10.86
N LEU A 12 -13.39 -4.74 9.74
CA LEU A 12 -11.93 -4.58 9.74
C LEU A 12 -11.47 -3.16 10.04
N LEU A 13 -12.36 -2.16 9.99
CA LEU A 13 -12.01 -0.76 10.18
C LEU A 13 -11.36 -0.48 11.55
N GLN A 14 -11.78 -1.20 12.58
CA GLN A 14 -11.27 -1.01 13.95
C GLN A 14 -9.82 -1.45 14.13
N TYR A 15 -9.32 -2.31 13.24
CA TYR A 15 -7.98 -2.86 13.32
C TYR A 15 -6.98 -2.09 12.45
N ILE A 16 -7.43 -1.08 11.69
CA ILE A 16 -6.55 -0.31 10.81
C ILE A 16 -5.60 0.53 11.65
N LYS A 17 -4.31 0.22 11.56
CA LYS A 17 -3.24 0.96 12.22
C LYS A 17 -2.66 2.04 11.31
N ASP A 18 -2.36 1.70 10.06
CA ASP A 18 -1.81 2.64 9.07
C ASP A 18 -2.13 2.23 7.63
N VAL A 19 -2.11 3.20 6.71
CA VAL A 19 -2.22 3.00 5.26
C VAL A 19 -1.23 3.90 4.54
N GLU A 20 -0.31 3.29 3.80
CA GLU A 20 0.71 4.02 3.07
C GLU A 20 0.87 3.55 1.62
N VAL A 21 1.54 4.40 0.83
CA VAL A 21 2.02 4.05 -0.51
C VAL A 21 3.53 4.01 -0.45
N ASP A 22 4.11 2.82 -0.53
CA ASP A 22 5.56 2.65 -0.46
C ASP A 22 6.22 3.06 -1.79
N LEU A 23 6.80 4.26 -1.81
CA LEU A 23 7.51 4.78 -2.97
C LEU A 23 8.94 4.25 -3.09
N TRP A 24 9.47 3.57 -2.07
CA TRP A 24 10.86 3.14 -2.05
C TRP A 24 11.20 2.13 -3.15
N PRO A 25 10.40 1.07 -3.41
CA PRO A 25 10.65 0.13 -4.49
C PRO A 25 10.69 0.81 -5.86
N ARG A 26 9.87 1.85 -6.05
CA ARG A 26 9.78 2.61 -7.30
C ARG A 26 11.01 3.48 -7.56
N ARG A 27 11.80 3.78 -6.52
CA ARG A 27 13.05 4.55 -6.62
C ARG A 27 14.27 3.68 -6.94
N ARG A 28 14.15 2.36 -6.91
CA ARG A 28 15.24 1.44 -7.26
C ARG A 28 15.57 1.59 -8.75
N ARG A 29 16.86 1.58 -9.10
CA ARG A 29 17.32 1.70 -10.49
C ARG A 29 17.59 0.35 -11.15
N SER A 30 17.99 -0.66 -10.37
CA SER A 30 18.25 -2.02 -10.85
C SER A 30 17.86 -3.05 -9.78
N PRO A 31 17.05 -4.08 -10.11
CA PRO A 31 16.37 -4.25 -11.40
C PRO A 31 15.39 -3.09 -11.68
N LYS A 32 14.99 -2.92 -12.96
CA LYS A 32 14.02 -1.88 -13.34
C LYS A 32 12.74 -2.07 -12.50
N PRO A 33 12.24 -1.02 -11.81
CA PRO A 33 11.08 -1.15 -10.94
C PRO A 33 9.78 -1.21 -11.75
N SER A 34 8.71 -1.67 -11.09
CA SER A 34 7.34 -1.59 -11.61
C SER A 34 6.89 -0.13 -11.77
N ASP A 35 5.91 0.08 -12.63
CA ASP A 35 5.20 1.34 -12.83
C ASP A 35 4.07 1.58 -11.80
N HIS A 36 3.85 0.63 -10.89
CA HIS A 36 3.00 0.82 -9.72
C HIS A 36 3.85 0.89 -8.44
N ALA A 37 3.36 1.64 -7.46
CA ALA A 37 3.90 1.62 -6.10
C ALA A 37 3.01 0.70 -5.24
N PRO A 38 3.58 -0.13 -4.35
CA PRO A 38 2.78 -0.89 -3.39
C PRO A 38 1.91 0.03 -2.54
N VAL A 39 0.66 -0.38 -2.33
CA VAL A 39 -0.21 0.18 -1.30
C VAL A 39 -0.20 -0.81 -0.15
N ILE A 40 0.09 -0.34 1.05
CA ILE A 40 0.26 -1.17 2.25
C ILE A 40 -0.82 -0.77 3.26
N LEU A 41 -1.45 -1.77 3.86
CA LEU A 41 -2.39 -1.63 4.98
C LEU A 41 -1.79 -2.38 6.16
N GLU A 42 -1.50 -1.67 7.26
CA GLU A 42 -1.11 -2.28 8.52
C GLU A 42 -2.34 -2.49 9.40
N LEU A 43 -2.50 -3.70 9.94
CA LEU A 43 -3.58 -4.07 10.85
C LEU A 43 -3.01 -4.46 12.22
N GLU A 44 -3.64 -3.99 13.28
CA GLU A 44 -3.38 -4.38 14.67
C GLU A 44 -4.58 -5.17 15.21
N ILE A 45 -4.41 -6.48 15.39
CA ILE A 45 -5.45 -7.47 15.73
C ILE A 45 -5.12 -8.22 17.02
#